data_AF-A0A0S9CP62-F1
#
_entry.id   AF-A0A0S9CP62-F1
#
_cell.length_a   1.000
_cell.length_b   1.000
_cell.length_c   1.000
_cell.angle_alpha   90.00
_cell.angle_beta   90.00
_cell.angle_gamma   90.00
#
_symmetry.space_group_name_H-M   'P 1'
#
loop_
_entity.id
_entity.type
_entity.pdbx_description
1 polymer ?
#
loop_
_entity_poly.entity_id
_entity_poly.type
_entity_poly.pdbx_seq_one_letter_code
_entity_poly.pdbx_strand_id
1 'polypeptide(L)' 'MEPLRLQVSAIIDAILSDTRPEEAQVREQLRWHLANCPGQPEKALLNHLLSVSVEQEAS' A
#
# COMPACT_ATOMS: atom_id res chain seq x y z
N MET A 1 17.68 -2.05 10.36
CA MET A 1 16.69 -1.31 9.53
C MET A 1 16.22 -0.12 10.32
N GLU A 2 15.99 1.02 9.68
CA GLU A 2 15.49 2.21 10.37
C GLU A 2 14.04 1.99 10.87
N PRO A 3 13.65 2.59 12.01
CA PRO A 3 12.32 2.39 12.61
C PRO A 3 11.15 2.66 11.65
N LEU A 4 11.26 3.70 10.82
CA LEU A 4 10.23 4.04 9.83
C LEU A 4 10.03 2.92 8.80
N ARG A 5 11.13 2.35 8.30
CA ARG A 5 11.07 1.28 7.30
C ARG A 5 10.43 0.01 7.85
N LEU A 6 10.65 -0.30 9.12
CA LEU A 6 9.99 -1.41 9.81
C LEU A 6 8.48 -1.17 9.90
N GLN A 7 8.07 0.04 10.28
CA GLN A 7 6.67 0.40 10.37
C GLN A 7 5.97 0.34 9.00
N VAL A 8 6.62 0.85 7.97
CA VAL A 8 6.13 0.82 6.58
C VAL A 8 5.95 -0.63 6.11
N SER A 9 6.93 -1.50 6.40
CA SER A 9 6.84 -2.92 6.03
C SER A 9 5.67 -3.59 6.76
N ALA A 10 5.49 -3.34 8.05
CA ALA A 10 4.37 -3.89 8.82
C ALA A 10 3.00 -3.43 8.30
N ILE A 11 2.88 -2.18 7.84
CA ILE A 11 1.63 -1.68 7.23
C ILE A 11 1.36 -2.37 5.90
N ILE A 12 2.38 -2.48 5.03
CA ILE A 12 2.27 -3.19 3.75
C ILE A 12 1.85 -4.64 3.97
N ASP A 13 2.50 -5.34 4.90
CA ASP A 13 2.19 -6.73 5.22
C ASP A 13 0.74 -6.87 5.75
N ALA A 14 0.30 -5.96 6.62
CA ALA A 14 -1.07 -5.95 7.13
C ALA A 14 -2.10 -5.82 5.99
N ILE A 15 -1.91 -4.85 5.08
CA ILE A 15 -2.80 -4.65 3.92
C ILE A 15 -2.80 -5.88 3.01
N LEU A 16 -1.63 -6.44 2.71
CA LEU A 16 -1.52 -7.59 1.80
C LEU A 16 -2.01 -8.90 2.42
N SER A 17 -1.98 -9.02 3.75
CA SER A 17 -2.47 -10.18 4.49
C SER A 17 -3.99 -10.21 4.67
N ASP A 18 -4.67 -9.09 4.44
CA ASP A 18 -6.12 -9.01 4.53
C ASP A 18 -6.79 -9.93 3.48
N THR A 19 -7.76 -10.74 3.92
CA THR A 19 -8.48 -11.70 3.08
C THR A 19 -9.87 -11.23 2.68
N ARG A 20 -10.30 -10.05 3.12
CA ARG A 20 -11.60 -9.47 2.79
C ARG A 20 -11.74 -9.28 1.26
N PRO A 21 -12.78 -9.86 0.62
CA PRO A 21 -12.98 -9.75 -0.83
C PRO A 21 -13.15 -8.30 -1.31
N GLU A 22 -13.82 -7.47 -0.51
CA GLU A 22 -14.08 -6.05 -0.81
C GLU A 22 -12.79 -5.21 -0.92
N GLU A 23 -11.72 -5.62 -0.25
CA GLU A 23 -10.42 -4.96 -0.29
C GLU A 23 -9.49 -5.51 -1.39
N ALA A 24 -9.98 -6.42 -2.25
CA ALA A 24 -9.14 -7.08 -3.25
C ALA A 24 -8.49 -6.09 -4.23
N GLN A 25 -9.24 -5.05 -4.64
CA GLN A 25 -8.74 -4.00 -5.52
C GLN A 25 -7.65 -3.15 -4.85
N VAL A 26 -7.83 -2.80 -3.59
CA VAL A 26 -6.85 -2.04 -2.79
C VAL A 26 -5.53 -2.81 -2.69
N ARG A 27 -5.58 -4.12 -2.43
CA ARG A 27 -4.38 -4.97 -2.41
C ARG A 27 -3.68 -5.02 -3.77
N GLU A 28 -4.44 -5.11 -4.85
CA GLU A 28 -3.86 -5.15 -6.20
C GLU A 28 -3.17 -3.83 -6.57
N GLN A 29 -3.78 -2.70 -6.22
CA GLN A 29 -3.16 -1.39 -6.38
C GLN A 29 -1.84 -1.28 -5.57
N LEU A 30 -1.82 -1.76 -4.32
CA LEU A 30 -0.60 -1.77 -3.52
C LEU A 30 0.50 -2.62 -4.18
N ARG A 31 0.18 -3.81 -4.71
CA ARG A 31 1.14 -4.64 -5.45
C ARG A 31 1.69 -3.92 -6.67
N TRP A 32 0.82 -3.22 -7.41
CA TRP A 32 1.24 -2.40 -8.54
C TRP A 32 2.24 -1.31 -8.12
N HIS A 33 1.99 -0.58 -7.03
CA HIS A 33 2.93 0.43 -6.54
C HIS A 33 4.27 -0.17 -6.09
N LEU A 34 4.24 -1.34 -5.42
CA LEU A 34 5.46 -2.03 -5.00
C LEU A 34 6.32 -2.46 -6.19
N ALA A 35 5.70 -2.98 -7.25
CA ALA A 35 6.40 -3.34 -8.48
C ALA A 35 7.03 -2.12 -9.18
N ASN A 36 6.38 -0.95 -9.10
CA ASN A 36 6.88 0.29 -9.70
C ASN A 36 7.85 1.09 -8.80
N CYS A 37 8.06 0.69 -7.55
CA CYS A 37 8.95 1.33 -6.59
C CYS A 37 9.95 0.33 -5.97
N PRO A 38 10.79 -0.34 -6.77
CA PRO A 38 11.70 -1.36 -6.27
C PRO A 38 12.68 -0.76 -5.24
N GLY A 39 12.80 -1.44 -4.10
CA GLY A 39 13.67 -1.03 -2.99
C GLY A 39 13.16 0.18 -2.18
N GLN A 40 12.01 0.76 -2.55
CA GLN A 40 11.45 1.97 -1.95
C GLN A 40 10.03 1.73 -1.44
N PRO A 41 9.86 0.87 -0.40
CA PRO A 41 8.53 0.57 0.15
C PRO A 41 7.81 1.80 0.71
N GLU A 42 8.55 2.79 1.22
CA GLU A 42 8.00 4.05 1.73
C GLU A 42 7.30 4.84 0.62
N LYS A 43 7.92 4.89 -0.56
CA LYS A 43 7.37 5.56 -1.75
C LYS A 43 6.17 4.79 -2.30
N ALA A 44 6.25 3.45 -2.31
CA ALA A 44 5.14 2.60 -2.73
C ALA A 44 3.90 2.82 -1.85
N LEU A 45 4.08 2.80 -0.52
CA LEU A 45 3.01 3.02 0.45
C LEU A 45 2.43 4.43 0.35
N LEU A 46 3.28 5.47 0.22
CA LEU A 46 2.82 6.84 0.04
C LEU A 46 1.93 6.99 -1.21
N ASN A 47 2.40 6.49 -2.37
CA ASN A 47 1.64 6.56 -3.61
C ASN A 47 0.30 5.82 -3.50
N HIS A 48 0.30 4.65 -2.85
CA HIS A 48 -0.92 3.89 -2.62
C HIS A 48 -1.94 4.66 -1.77
N LEU A 49 -1.51 5.23 -0.64
CA LEU A 49 -2.40 6.00 0.24
C LEU A 49 -2.99 7.22 -0.48
N LEU A 50 -2.19 7.92 -1.28
CA LEU A 50 -2.67 9.04 -2.09
C LEU A 50 -3.71 8.60 -3.12
N SER A 51 -3.52 7.46 -3.79
CA SER A 51 -4.49 6.93 -4.74
C SER A 51 -5.82 6.56 -4.09
N VAL A 52 -5.80 5.90 -2.92
CA VAL A 52 -7.02 5.51 -2.21
C VAL A 52 -7.77 6.73 -1.66
N SER A 53 -7.07 7.77 -1.19
CA SER A 53 -7.73 9.00 -0.74
C SER A 53 -8.49 9.73 -1.86
N VAL A 54 -7.94 9.73 -3.09
CA VAL A 54 -8.61 10.34 -4.25
C VAL A 54 -9.86 9.57 -4.68
N GLU A 55 -9.85 8.24 -4.57
CA GLU A 55 -11.01 7.39 -4.90
C GLU A 55 -12.18 7.59 -3.92
N GLN A 56 -11.88 7.91 -2.65
CA GLN A 56 -12.89 8.19 -1.62
C GLN A 56 -13.58 9.55 -1.80
N GLU A 57 -12.91 10.55 -2.36
CA GLU A 57 -13.51 11.88 -2.65
C GLU A 57 -14.42 11.85 -3.88
N ALA A 58 -14.26 10.86 -4.76
CA ALA A 58 -15.01 10.72 -6.00
C ALA A 58 -16.28 9.82 -5.88
N SER A 59 -16.53 9.24 -4.70
CA SER A 59 -17.68 8.36 -4.38
C SER A 59 -18.68 9.05 -3.45
#